data_AF-A0A8C6LFP6-F1
#
_entry.id   AF-A0A8C6LFP6-F1
#
_cell.length_a   1.000
_cell.length_b   1.000
_cell.length_c   1.000
_cell.angle_alpha   90.00
_cell.angle_beta   90.00
_cell.angle_gamma   90.00
#
_symmetry.space_group_name_H-M   'P 1'
#
loop_
_entity.id
_entity.type
_entity.pdbx_description
1 polymer ?
#
loop_
_entity_poly.entity_id
_entity_poly.type
_entity_poly.pdbx_seq_one_letter_code
_entity_poly.pdbx_strand_id
1 'polypeptide(L)'
;MLRRMLGKTLGFVGYTIQYGCIAHCAFEYIGEFVVCSGPSMEPTIVNHDVVFSERMSRHLCRIEKGDIVIAKSPFDPNMNICKRVIGMEGDKICTSAPSDLFKTHTYVPKGHVWLEGDNLKNSSDSRSYGPVPYALIRGRVCLKVINRNFSFFIFAKLDKPVWFKSLLHGFELWSSACA
;
A
#
# COMPACT_ATOMS: atom_id res chain seq x y z
N MET A 1 -42.09 -33.17 -14.63
CA MET A 1 -40.62 -33.36 -14.58
C MET A 1 -39.83 -32.08 -14.89
N LEU A 2 -40.20 -31.36 -15.96
CA LEU A 2 -39.54 -30.13 -16.44
C LEU A 2 -39.43 -28.99 -15.40
N ARG A 3 -40.51 -28.70 -14.64
CA ARG A 3 -40.51 -27.64 -13.60
C ARG A 3 -39.51 -27.88 -12.45
N ARG A 4 -39.24 -29.14 -12.10
CA ARG A 4 -38.24 -29.50 -11.07
C ARG A 4 -36.81 -29.37 -11.57
N MET A 5 -36.58 -29.58 -12.87
CA MET A 5 -35.28 -29.37 -13.51
C MET A 5 -34.97 -27.88 -13.65
N LEU A 6 -35.97 -27.07 -14.05
CA LEU A 6 -35.84 -25.61 -14.19
C LEU A 6 -35.44 -24.91 -12.87
N GLY A 7 -36.03 -25.31 -11.74
CA GLY A 7 -35.69 -24.72 -10.43
C GLY A 7 -34.27 -25.04 -9.97
N LYS A 8 -33.75 -26.22 -10.30
CA LYS A 8 -32.37 -26.62 -9.97
C LYS A 8 -31.35 -25.88 -10.84
N THR A 9 -31.62 -25.68 -12.12
CA THR A 9 -30.76 -24.90 -13.01
C THR A 9 -30.79 -23.41 -12.67
N LEU A 10 -31.95 -22.84 -12.32
CA LEU A 10 -32.05 -21.45 -11.85
C LEU A 10 -31.24 -21.20 -10.56
N GLY A 11 -31.29 -22.13 -9.60
CA GLY A 11 -30.47 -22.05 -8.39
C GLY A 11 -28.97 -22.07 -8.69
N PHE A 12 -28.53 -22.98 -9.58
CA PHE A 12 -27.12 -23.06 -10.00
C PHE A 12 -26.63 -21.77 -10.67
N VAL A 13 -27.44 -21.19 -11.56
CA VAL A 13 -27.14 -19.90 -12.22
C VAL A 13 -27.06 -18.75 -11.19
N GLY A 14 -27.93 -18.74 -10.19
CA GLY A 14 -27.85 -17.77 -9.10
C GLY A 14 -26.53 -17.86 -8.34
N TYR A 15 -26.10 -19.07 -7.97
CA TYR A 15 -24.81 -19.29 -7.30
C TYR A 15 -23.63 -18.88 -8.17
N THR A 16 -23.60 -19.23 -9.45
CA THR A 16 -22.48 -18.86 -10.32
C THR A 16 -22.34 -17.35 -10.48
N ILE A 17 -23.46 -16.63 -10.63
CA ILE A 17 -23.46 -15.16 -10.66
C ILE A 17 -22.95 -14.60 -9.33
N GLN A 18 -23.46 -15.10 -8.20
CA GLN A 18 -23.05 -14.63 -6.88
C GLN A 18 -21.55 -14.83 -6.64
N TYR A 19 -21.02 -16.03 -6.88
CA TYR A 19 -19.58 -16.29 -6.73
C TYR A 19 -18.74 -15.52 -7.74
N GLY A 20 -19.24 -15.29 -8.96
CA GLY A 20 -18.60 -14.42 -9.95
C GLY A 20 -18.48 -12.98 -9.47
N CYS A 21 -19.55 -12.40 -8.92
CA CYS A 21 -19.51 -11.05 -8.34
C CYS A 21 -18.58 -10.96 -7.12
N ILE A 22 -18.62 -11.97 -6.23
CA ILE A 22 -17.72 -12.03 -5.07
C ILE A 22 -16.27 -12.10 -5.53
N ALA A 23 -15.95 -12.97 -6.50
CA ALA A 23 -14.60 -13.08 -7.04
C ALA A 23 -14.15 -11.78 -7.72
N HIS A 24 -14.99 -11.16 -8.55
CA HIS A 24 -14.68 -9.88 -9.20
C HIS A 24 -14.39 -8.78 -8.17
N CYS A 25 -15.24 -8.63 -7.15
CA CYS A 25 -14.99 -7.69 -6.06
C CYS A 25 -13.70 -8.05 -5.31
N ALA A 26 -13.49 -9.33 -4.99
CA ALA A 26 -12.28 -9.78 -4.31
C ALA A 26 -11.03 -9.39 -5.09
N PHE A 27 -10.95 -9.68 -6.39
CA PHE A 27 -9.79 -9.33 -7.21
C PHE A 27 -9.59 -7.81 -7.36
N GLU A 28 -10.68 -7.05 -7.48
CA GLU A 28 -10.60 -5.59 -7.61
C GLU A 28 -10.06 -4.92 -6.33
N TYR A 29 -10.48 -5.41 -5.15
CA TYR A 29 -10.16 -4.79 -3.85
C TYR A 29 -8.93 -5.38 -3.14
N ILE A 30 -8.56 -6.65 -3.41
CA ILE A 30 -7.47 -7.32 -2.69
C ILE A 30 -6.11 -6.79 -3.13
N GLY A 31 -5.83 -6.75 -4.44
CA GLY A 31 -4.53 -6.29 -4.94
C GLY A 31 -4.04 -7.04 -6.17
N GLU A 32 -2.82 -6.73 -6.59
CA GLU A 32 -2.18 -7.29 -7.78
C GLU A 32 -0.74 -7.71 -7.51
N PHE A 33 -0.26 -8.71 -8.25
CA PHE A 33 1.16 -9.08 -8.26
C PHE A 33 1.89 -8.23 -9.29
N VAL A 34 2.96 -7.57 -8.85
CA VAL A 34 3.79 -6.68 -9.68
C VAL A 34 5.21 -7.18 -9.69
N VAL A 35 5.82 -7.25 -10.87
CA VAL A 35 7.25 -7.50 -11.03
C VAL A 35 7.98 -6.17 -10.93
N CYS A 36 8.89 -6.03 -9.98
CA CYS A 36 9.70 -4.84 -9.84
C CYS A 36 10.93 -4.93 -10.76
N SER A 37 11.18 -3.87 -11.52
CA SER A 37 12.37 -3.73 -12.36
C SER A 37 13.17 -2.49 -11.97
N GLY A 38 14.46 -2.69 -11.73
CA GLY A 38 15.41 -1.62 -11.40
C GLY A 38 15.92 -1.64 -9.95
N PRO A 39 17.06 -0.96 -9.69
CA PRO A 39 17.83 -1.10 -8.44
C PRO A 39 17.40 -0.14 -7.32
N SER A 40 16.36 0.67 -7.53
CA SER A 40 16.08 1.81 -6.65
C SER A 40 15.61 1.44 -5.24
N MET A 41 15.11 0.21 -5.07
CA MET A 41 14.66 -0.33 -3.79
C MET A 41 15.62 -1.38 -3.23
N GLU A 42 16.83 -1.51 -3.78
CA GLU A 42 17.86 -2.39 -3.24
C GLU A 42 18.39 -1.82 -1.90
N PRO A 43 18.66 -2.69 -0.90
CA PRO A 43 18.67 -4.16 -0.95
C PRO A 43 17.31 -4.84 -0.68
N THR A 44 16.27 -4.07 -0.34
CA THR A 44 14.97 -4.62 0.09
C THR A 44 14.24 -5.36 -1.03
N ILE A 45 14.16 -4.74 -2.21
CA ILE A 45 13.57 -5.33 -3.43
C ILE A 45 14.65 -5.28 -4.51
N VAL A 46 15.04 -6.46 -4.97
CA VAL A 46 16.05 -6.66 -6.01
C VAL A 46 15.33 -6.72 -7.36
N ASN A 47 16.08 -6.41 -8.41
CA ASN A 47 15.58 -6.50 -9.77
C ASN A 47 14.97 -7.89 -10.06
N HIS A 48 13.79 -7.91 -10.70
CA HIS A 48 12.97 -9.09 -11.00
C HIS A 48 12.28 -9.77 -9.80
N ASP A 49 12.27 -9.15 -8.62
CA ASP A 49 11.44 -9.63 -7.52
C ASP A 49 9.95 -9.40 -7.83
N VAL A 50 9.14 -10.39 -7.44
CA VAL A 50 7.67 -10.29 -7.50
C VAL A 50 7.18 -9.80 -6.15
N VAL A 51 6.36 -8.76 -6.15
CA VAL A 51 5.72 -8.23 -4.94
C VAL A 51 4.22 -8.26 -5.10
N PHE A 52 3.53 -8.47 -3.98
CA PHE A 52 2.09 -8.33 -3.92
C PHE A 52 1.75 -6.94 -3.36
N SER A 53 1.01 -6.17 -4.15
CA SER A 53 0.57 -4.82 -3.82
C SER A 53 -0.93 -4.83 -3.54
N GLU A 54 -1.30 -4.58 -2.29
CA GLU A 54 -2.70 -4.46 -1.90
C GLU A 54 -3.25 -3.06 -2.18
N ARG A 55 -4.49 -3.02 -2.69
CA ARG A 55 -5.17 -1.76 -3.07
C ARG A 55 -5.99 -1.19 -1.92
N MET A 56 -6.38 -2.00 -0.93
CA MET A 56 -7.28 -1.60 0.16
C MET A 56 -6.75 -0.43 0.99
N SER A 57 -5.46 -0.43 1.36
CA SER A 57 -4.89 0.60 2.23
C SER A 57 -4.93 1.99 1.62
N ARG A 58 -4.98 2.11 0.29
CA ARG A 58 -5.17 3.41 -0.34
C ARG A 58 -6.54 4.00 -0.08
N HIS A 59 -7.58 3.16 -0.17
CA HIS A 59 -8.97 3.58 -0.06
C HIS A 59 -9.33 3.88 1.40
N LEU A 60 -8.68 3.19 2.33
CA LEU A 60 -8.83 3.44 3.75
C LEU A 60 -7.89 4.53 4.29
N CYS A 61 -7.08 5.18 3.44
CA CYS A 61 -6.09 6.17 3.83
C CYS A 61 -5.14 5.69 4.95
N ARG A 62 -4.67 4.44 4.87
CA ARG A 62 -3.85 3.75 5.90
C ARG A 62 -2.38 3.58 5.53
N ILE A 63 -1.87 4.38 4.61
CA ILE A 63 -0.45 4.33 4.27
C ILE A 63 0.32 5.12 5.33
N GLU A 64 1.34 4.51 5.90
CA GLU A 64 2.14 5.09 6.96
C GLU A 64 3.60 5.27 6.54
N LYS A 65 4.36 6.02 7.36
CA LYS A 65 5.81 6.11 7.20
C LYS A 65 6.46 4.74 7.32
N GLY A 66 7.37 4.47 6.40
CA GLY A 66 8.09 3.21 6.29
C GLY A 66 7.44 2.20 5.34
N ASP A 67 6.18 2.41 4.95
CA ASP A 67 5.51 1.54 3.98
C ASP A 67 6.16 1.63 2.60
N ILE A 68 6.18 0.52 1.88
CA ILE A 68 6.58 0.49 0.48
C ILE A 68 5.32 0.60 -0.36
N VAL A 69 5.32 1.51 -1.33
CA VAL A 69 4.16 1.79 -2.17
C VAL A 69 4.53 1.71 -3.64
N ILE A 70 3.58 1.24 -4.44
CA ILE A 70 3.62 1.39 -5.89
C ILE A 70 2.83 2.64 -6.22
N ALA A 71 3.40 3.56 -6.98
CA ALA A 71 2.75 4.79 -7.42
C ALA A 71 2.98 5.02 -8.91
N LYS A 72 2.11 5.81 -9.56
CA LYS A 72 2.39 6.34 -10.89
C LYS A 72 3.52 7.36 -10.82
N SER A 73 4.44 7.31 -11.78
CA SER A 73 5.48 8.32 -11.88
C SER A 73 4.87 9.69 -12.19
N PRO A 74 5.29 10.76 -11.49
CA PRO A 74 4.85 12.11 -11.79
C PRO A 74 5.39 12.62 -13.14
N PHE A 75 6.49 12.05 -13.64
CA PHE A 75 7.09 12.42 -14.91
C PHE A 75 6.52 11.64 -16.11
N ASP A 76 6.19 10.37 -15.91
CA ASP A 76 5.61 9.52 -16.95
C ASP A 76 4.41 8.72 -16.41
N PRO A 77 3.17 9.09 -16.78
CA PRO A 77 1.97 8.45 -16.24
C PRO A 77 1.79 7.00 -16.69
N ASN A 78 2.54 6.53 -17.70
CA ASN A 78 2.54 5.15 -18.16
C ASN A 78 3.46 4.25 -17.33
N MET A 79 4.34 4.84 -16.52
CA MET A 79 5.26 4.11 -15.67
C MET A 79 4.80 4.08 -14.21
N ASN A 80 4.94 2.92 -13.57
CA ASN A 80 4.79 2.78 -12.13
C ASN A 80 6.19 2.76 -11.47
N ILE A 81 6.30 3.43 -10.33
CA ILE A 81 7.48 3.47 -9.47
C ILE A 81 7.18 2.73 -8.16
N CYS A 82 8.18 2.04 -7.63
CA CYS A 82 8.13 1.41 -6.31
C CYS A 82 9.09 2.16 -5.40
N LYS A 83 8.59 2.72 -4.29
CA LYS A 83 9.34 3.57 -3.35
C LYS A 83 8.87 3.38 -1.92
N ARG A 84 9.69 3.77 -0.96
CA ARG A 84 9.34 3.82 0.46
C ARG A 84 8.80 5.20 0.85
N VAL A 85 7.76 5.20 1.67
CA VAL A 85 7.20 6.42 2.27
C VAL A 85 8.11 6.87 3.41
N ILE A 86 8.71 8.04 3.27
CA ILE A 86 9.56 8.64 4.30
C ILE A 86 8.77 9.70 5.09
N GLY A 87 7.91 10.45 4.40
CA GLY A 87 7.11 11.53 4.97
C GLY A 87 5.66 11.49 4.51
N MET A 88 4.77 11.89 5.40
CA MET A 88 3.35 12.11 5.18
C MET A 88 3.05 13.61 5.24
N GLU A 89 1.81 13.98 4.96
CA GLU A 89 1.35 15.37 5.04
C GLU A 89 1.71 16.04 6.38
N GLY A 90 2.22 17.28 6.30
CA GLY A 90 2.64 18.07 7.45
C GLY A 90 4.05 17.77 7.96
N ASP A 91 4.71 16.72 7.44
CA ASP A 91 6.08 16.40 7.86
C ASP A 91 7.12 17.36 7.30
N LYS A 92 8.19 17.51 8.06
CA LYS A 92 9.39 18.26 7.69
C LYS A 92 10.51 17.29 7.31
N ILE A 93 10.90 17.28 6.04
CA ILE A 93 11.93 16.39 5.51
C ILE A 93 13.22 17.19 5.26
N CYS A 94 14.36 16.64 5.72
CA CYS A 94 15.67 17.20 5.44
C CYS A 94 16.13 16.70 4.06
N THR A 95 16.24 17.59 3.08
CA THR A 95 16.63 17.24 1.70
C THR A 95 18.13 17.43 1.43
N SER A 96 18.86 18.02 2.38
CA SER A 96 20.29 18.33 2.25
C SER A 96 21.18 17.08 2.28
N ALA A 97 22.24 17.07 1.47
CA ALA A 97 23.27 16.04 1.56
C ALA A 97 24.00 16.13 2.92
N PRO A 98 24.56 15.01 3.44
CA PRO A 98 25.30 15.02 4.71
C PRO A 98 26.53 15.94 4.70
N SER A 99 27.01 16.34 3.51
CA SER A 99 28.10 17.29 3.32
C SER A 99 27.68 18.76 3.37
N ASP A 100 26.38 19.06 3.32
CA ASP A 100 25.91 20.44 3.24
C ASP A 100 25.85 21.07 4.64
N LEU A 101 26.55 22.19 4.81
CA LEU A 101 26.55 22.97 6.05
C LEU A 101 25.17 23.59 6.34
N PHE A 102 24.37 23.81 5.30
CA PHE A 102 23.02 24.36 5.38
C PHE A 102 21.98 23.26 5.15
N LYS A 103 21.30 22.84 6.21
CA LYS A 103 20.19 21.88 6.11
C LYS A 103 18.96 22.54 5.48
N THR A 104 18.69 22.23 4.23
CA THR A 104 17.44 22.57 3.57
C THR A 104 16.33 21.64 4.03
N HIS A 105 15.23 22.22 4.49
CA HIS A 105 14.06 21.47 4.94
C HIS A 105 12.87 21.74 4.02
N THR A 106 12.21 20.67 3.60
CA THR A 106 11.03 20.72 2.75
C THR A 106 9.83 20.22 3.55
N TYR A 107 8.73 20.96 3.49
CA TYR A 107 7.47 20.54 4.11
C TYR A 107 6.62 19.75 3.12
N VAL A 108 6.04 18.64 3.56
CA VAL A 108 5.12 17.85 2.76
C VAL A 108 3.72 18.48 2.82
N PRO A 109 3.14 18.94 1.70
CA PRO A 109 1.83 19.55 1.69
C PRO A 109 0.72 18.52 1.99
N LYS A 110 -0.48 19.02 2.33
CA LYS A 110 -1.65 18.17 2.55
C LYS A 110 -1.98 17.32 1.32
N GLY A 111 -2.40 16.08 1.54
CA GLY A 111 -2.70 15.13 0.47
C GLY A 111 -1.50 14.67 -0.36
N HIS A 112 -0.27 14.94 0.09
CA HIS A 112 0.96 14.49 -0.55
C HIS A 112 1.77 13.58 0.38
N VAL A 113 2.67 12.81 -0.22
CA VAL A 113 3.63 11.94 0.46
C VAL A 113 5.02 12.17 -0.09
N TRP A 114 6.03 11.97 0.76
CA TRP A 114 7.42 12.00 0.37
C TRP A 114 7.93 10.57 0.21
N LEU A 115 8.28 10.21 -1.02
CA LEU A 115 8.70 8.88 -1.43
C LEU A 115 10.20 8.86 -1.77
N GLU A 116 10.96 7.95 -1.19
CA GLU A 116 12.37 7.73 -1.50
C GLU A 116 12.67 6.25 -1.78
N GLY A 117 13.68 5.99 -2.60
CA GLY A 117 14.20 4.64 -2.79
C GLY A 117 15.20 4.27 -1.69
N ASP A 118 15.26 2.99 -1.32
CA ASP A 118 16.25 2.48 -0.36
C ASP A 118 17.69 2.63 -0.90
N ASN A 119 17.86 2.60 -2.23
CA ASN A 119 19.14 2.85 -2.89
C ASN A 119 19.32 4.34 -3.21
N LEU A 120 19.82 5.09 -2.23
CA LEU A 120 19.99 6.55 -2.32
C LEU A 120 20.81 7.01 -3.54
N LYS A 121 21.78 6.20 -3.98
CA LYS A 121 22.68 6.51 -5.11
C LYS A 121 22.03 6.31 -6.47
N ASN A 122 21.05 5.41 -6.56
CA ASN A 122 20.46 5.01 -7.84
C ASN A 122 18.93 4.97 -7.76
N SER A 123 18.36 6.13 -7.45
CA SER A 123 16.91 6.28 -7.29
C SER A 123 16.47 7.65 -7.78
N SER A 124 15.59 7.67 -8.78
CA SER A 124 14.77 8.84 -9.12
C SER A 124 13.56 8.87 -8.20
N ASP A 125 13.55 9.81 -7.25
CA ASP A 125 12.53 9.88 -6.20
C ASP A 125 12.21 11.33 -5.79
N SER A 126 11.51 11.52 -4.66
CA SER A 126 11.00 12.83 -4.23
C SER A 126 12.10 13.86 -3.99
N ARG A 127 13.36 13.43 -3.80
CA ARG A 127 14.51 14.35 -3.75
C ARG A 127 14.71 15.10 -5.07
N SER A 128 14.32 14.48 -6.20
CA SER A 128 14.43 15.06 -7.54
C SER A 128 13.15 15.76 -7.99
N TYR A 129 11.97 15.18 -7.72
CA TYR A 129 10.69 15.70 -8.25
C TYR A 129 9.76 16.32 -7.20
N GLY A 130 10.12 16.27 -5.92
CA GLY A 130 9.33 16.81 -4.81
C GLY A 130 8.24 15.85 -4.30
N PRO A 131 7.31 16.35 -3.47
CA PRO A 131 6.24 15.54 -2.88
C PRO A 131 5.29 14.98 -3.94
N VAL A 132 4.84 13.74 -3.76
CA VAL A 132 3.93 13.04 -4.68
C VAL A 132 2.49 13.11 -4.16
N PRO A 133 1.49 13.47 -4.99
CA PRO A 133 0.10 13.39 -4.60
C PRO A 133 -0.30 11.98 -4.16
N TYR A 134 -1.00 11.85 -3.04
CA TYR A 134 -1.48 10.56 -2.53
C TYR A 134 -2.34 9.80 -3.56
N ALA A 135 -3.05 10.55 -4.40
CA ALA A 135 -3.85 10.02 -5.51
C ALA A 135 -3.05 9.20 -6.54
N LEU A 136 -1.74 9.48 -6.72
CA LEU A 136 -0.89 8.75 -7.66
C LEU A 136 -0.43 7.39 -7.13
N ILE A 137 -0.54 7.15 -5.82
CA ILE A 137 -0.28 5.83 -5.28
C ILE A 137 -1.22 4.83 -6.00
N ARG A 138 -0.84 3.57 -6.12
CA ARG A 138 -1.67 2.50 -6.69
C ARG A 138 -1.99 1.46 -5.63
N GLY A 139 -1.02 1.11 -4.80
CA GLY A 139 -1.21 0.21 -3.68
C GLY A 139 0.01 0.20 -2.77
N ARG A 140 -0.16 -0.48 -1.64
CA ARG A 140 0.91 -0.73 -0.68
C ARG A 140 1.45 -2.13 -0.88
N VAL A 141 2.77 -2.26 -0.93
CA VAL A 141 3.44 -3.55 -1.00
C VAL A 141 3.43 -4.20 0.38
N CYS A 142 2.78 -5.34 0.51
CA CYS A 142 2.68 -6.06 1.79
C CYS A 142 3.41 -7.41 1.80
N LEU A 143 3.71 -7.98 0.63
CA LEU A 143 4.43 -9.25 0.52
C LEU A 143 5.47 -9.18 -0.59
N LYS A 144 6.65 -9.73 -0.31
CA LYS A 144 7.67 -10.01 -1.30
C LYS A 144 7.70 -11.52 -1.58
N VAL A 145 7.48 -11.91 -2.82
CA VAL A 145 7.45 -13.31 -3.29
C VAL A 145 8.78 -13.62 -3.95
N ILE A 146 9.78 -14.04 -3.16
CA ILE A 146 11.11 -14.42 -3.67
C ILE A 146 11.09 -15.87 -4.18
N ASN A 147 11.61 -16.13 -5.38
CA ASN A 147 11.77 -17.48 -5.92
C ASN A 147 13.19 -18.03 -5.68
N ARG A 148 13.57 -18.30 -4.43
CA ARG A 148 14.78 -19.11 -4.12
C ARG A 148 14.72 -20.02 -2.90
N ASN A 149 13.71 -19.94 -2.05
CA ASN A 149 13.30 -20.94 -1.06
C ASN A 149 12.09 -20.31 -0.36
N PHE A 150 11.02 -21.07 -0.15
CA PHE A 150 9.74 -20.63 0.42
C PHE A 150 9.89 -19.98 1.82
N SER A 151 10.33 -18.72 1.88
CA SER A 151 10.29 -17.89 3.07
C SER A 151 9.37 -16.72 2.78
N PHE A 152 8.12 -16.81 3.27
CA PHE A 152 7.16 -15.72 3.25
C PHE A 152 7.68 -14.59 4.15
N PHE A 153 8.36 -13.60 3.59
CA PHE A 153 8.54 -12.32 4.28
C PHE A 153 7.26 -11.51 4.08
N ILE A 154 6.28 -11.75 4.94
CA ILE A 154 5.15 -10.85 5.10
C ILE A 154 5.70 -9.58 5.74
N PHE A 155 5.62 -8.45 5.03
CA PHE A 155 5.67 -7.13 5.68
C PHE A 155 4.33 -6.93 6.40
N ALA A 156 4.01 -7.82 7.34
CA ALA A 156 2.89 -7.66 8.23
C ALA A 156 3.36 -6.75 9.35
N LYS A 157 3.22 -5.46 9.13
CA LYS A 157 2.93 -4.61 10.27
C LYS A 157 1.53 -5.00 10.72
N LEU A 158 1.46 -5.91 11.70
CA LEU A 158 0.29 -6.08 12.56
C LEU A 158 0.17 -4.82 13.43
N ASP A 159 0.00 -3.65 12.80
CA ASP A 159 -0.49 -2.50 13.52
C ASP A 159 -1.98 -2.74 13.75
N LYS A 160 -2.29 -2.91 15.03
CA LYS A 160 -3.63 -3.15 15.58
C LYS A 160 -4.63 -2.24 14.85
N PRO A 161 -5.73 -2.77 14.30
CA PRO A 161 -6.70 -1.96 13.58
C PRO A 161 -7.13 -0.80 14.48
N VAL A 162 -7.03 0.43 13.96
CA VAL A 162 -7.37 1.69 14.64
C VAL A 162 -8.79 1.67 15.23
N TRP A 163 -9.68 0.83 14.70
CA TRP A 163 -11.04 0.60 15.20
C TRP A 163 -11.07 -0.06 16.58
N PHE A 164 -9.99 -0.72 17.02
CA PHE A 164 -9.89 -1.34 18.35
C PHE A 164 -9.56 -0.32 19.46
N LYS A 165 -8.92 0.82 19.12
CA LYS A 165 -8.67 1.90 20.10
C LYS A 165 -9.94 2.69 20.44
N SER A 166 -10.92 2.78 19.54
CA SER A 166 -12.22 3.38 19.85
C SER A 166 -13.10 2.47 20.71
N LEU A 167 -12.90 1.15 20.67
CA LEU A 167 -13.64 0.21 21.52
C LEU A 167 -13.11 0.18 22.97
N LEU A 168 -11.80 0.36 23.17
CA LEU A 168 -11.19 0.37 24.50
C LEU A 168 -11.45 1.67 25.29
N HIS A 169 -11.47 2.84 24.63
CA HIS A 169 -11.89 4.09 25.29
C HIS A 169 -13.39 4.10 25.66
N GLY A 170 -14.23 3.33 24.95
CA GLY A 170 -15.64 3.16 25.33
C GLY A 170 -15.85 2.28 26.57
N PHE A 171 -14.91 1.40 26.89
CA PHE A 171 -15.01 0.48 28.03
C PHE A 171 -14.53 1.10 29.34
N GLU A 172 -13.53 2.00 29.31
CA GLU A 172 -13.07 2.74 30.50
C GLU A 172 -14.10 3.78 31.01
N LEU A 173 -14.91 4.36 30.11
CA LEU A 173 -15.99 5.29 30.48
C LEU A 173 -17.21 4.59 31.09
N TRP A 174 -17.45 3.30 30.80
CA TRP A 174 -18.54 2.54 31.42
C TRP A 174 -18.19 2.05 32.83
N SER A 175 -16.91 1.75 33.10
CA SER A 175 -16.46 1.34 34.44
C SER A 175 -16.48 2.47 35.47
N SER A 176 -16.45 3.74 35.05
CA SER A 176 -16.49 4.91 35.96
C SER A 176 -17.91 5.42 36.24
N ALA A 177 -18.93 4.90 35.54
CA ALA A 177 -20.34 5.25 35.76
C ALA A 177 -21.11 4.21 36.60
N CYS A 178 -20.47 3.05 36.88
CA CYS A 178 -21.02 1.96 37.70
C CYS A 178 -20.28 1.79 39.05
N ALA A 179 -19.45 2.76 39.45
CA ALA A 179 -18.79 2.82 40.76
C ALA A 179 -19.34 3.99 41.59
#